data_AF-A0A1D3TR89-F1
#
_entry.id   AF-A0A1D3TR89-F1
#
_cell.length_a   1.000
_cell.length_b   1.000
_cell.length_c   1.000
_cell.angle_alpha   90.00
_cell.angle_beta   90.00
_cell.angle_gamma   90.00
#
_symmetry.space_group_name_H-M   'P 1'
#
loop_
_entity.id
_entity.type
_entity.pdbx_description
1 polymer ?
#
loop_
_entity_poly.entity_id
_entity_poly.type
_entity_poly.pdbx_seq_one_letter_code
_entity_poly.pdbx_strand_id
1 'polypeptide(L)'
;MARSDFSAFPNLAIHQAVYDELLLTAIQEYIQTLLAKNPQGIIIHNDSALTETEKVLRDSIEIKIYPHTNYEPVIDNKDDRGEVKSLSFIAVKGLLYFAAHDNNAIQLIEKAEEWATGLDNVHAIQMYELIYYLYVKEVGDKNSLRFLYKYQYHLTPREKSTNPEWGKFISHMNDLYQAYLD
;
A
#
# COMPACT_ATOMS: atom_id res chain seq x y z
N MET A 1 16.60 -7.69 -21.13
CA MET A 1 15.42 -6.79 -21.20
C MET A 1 14.95 -6.64 -19.75
N ALA A 2 15.17 -5.49 -19.12
CA ALA A 2 14.75 -5.30 -17.73
C ALA A 2 13.21 -5.42 -17.69
N ARG A 3 12.71 -6.41 -16.95
CA ARG A 3 11.28 -6.51 -16.67
C ARG A 3 10.95 -5.26 -15.85
N SER A 4 9.99 -4.46 -16.31
CA SER A 4 9.54 -3.32 -15.51
C SER A 4 8.82 -3.84 -14.27
N ASP A 5 9.07 -3.24 -13.11
CA ASP A 5 8.51 -3.59 -11.80
C ASP A 5 6.98 -3.86 -11.84
N PHE A 6 6.24 -3.12 -12.66
CA PHE A 6 4.79 -3.26 -12.86
C PHE A 6 4.36 -4.58 -13.53
N SER A 7 5.28 -5.33 -14.12
CA SER A 7 4.99 -6.69 -14.62
C SER A 7 4.89 -7.73 -13.50
N ALA A 8 5.49 -7.47 -12.33
CA ALA A 8 5.30 -8.33 -11.15
C ALA A 8 3.90 -8.17 -10.56
N PHE A 9 3.32 -6.97 -10.66
CA PHE A 9 2.03 -6.62 -10.07
C PHE A 9 1.11 -6.01 -11.13
N PRO A 10 0.52 -6.83 -12.02
CA PRO A 10 -0.31 -6.34 -13.12
C PRO A 10 -1.60 -5.63 -12.66
N ASN A 11 -2.02 -5.87 -11.42
CA ASN A 11 -3.18 -5.24 -10.79
C ASN A 11 -2.80 -4.21 -9.72
N LEU A 12 -1.58 -3.65 -9.79
CA LEU A 12 -1.19 -2.58 -8.87
C LEU A 12 -2.16 -1.41 -8.99
N ALA A 13 -2.71 -0.98 -7.86
CA ALA A 13 -3.75 0.03 -7.83
C ALA A 13 -3.56 1.03 -6.68
N ILE A 14 -4.11 2.22 -6.87
CA ILE A 14 -4.31 3.23 -5.81
C ILE A 14 -5.76 3.74 -5.87
N HIS A 15 -6.24 4.32 -4.79
CA HIS A 15 -7.52 5.03 -4.80
C HIS A 15 -7.36 6.48 -5.31
N GLN A 16 -8.41 7.04 -5.92
CA GLN A 16 -8.43 8.42 -6.42
C GLN A 16 -8.04 9.43 -5.34
N ALA A 17 -8.47 9.23 -4.10
CA ALA A 17 -8.12 10.11 -2.98
C ALA A 17 -6.60 10.24 -2.78
N VAL A 18 -5.85 9.15 -2.96
CA VAL A 18 -4.38 9.16 -2.90
C VAL A 18 -3.79 9.92 -4.08
N TYR A 19 -4.34 9.72 -5.29
CA TYR A 19 -3.90 10.45 -6.47
C TYR A 19 -4.10 11.97 -6.33
N ASP A 20 -5.23 12.38 -5.76
CA ASP A 20 -5.57 13.80 -5.55
C ASP A 20 -4.70 14.49 -4.49
N GLU A 21 -4.01 13.72 -3.64
CA GLU A 21 -3.09 14.21 -2.61
C GLU A 21 -1.64 14.38 -3.12
N LEU A 22 -1.35 13.94 -4.35
CA LEU A 22 -0.04 14.11 -4.96
C LEU A 22 0.25 15.59 -5.24
N LEU A 23 1.26 16.12 -4.57
CA LEU A 23 1.64 17.53 -4.67
C LEU A 23 2.59 17.85 -5.84
N LEU A 24 3.36 16.86 -6.29
CA LEU A 24 4.41 17.06 -7.29
C LEU A 24 3.91 16.69 -8.68
N THR A 25 3.92 17.66 -9.61
CA THR A 25 3.53 17.46 -11.01
C THR A 25 4.31 16.34 -11.68
N ALA A 26 5.60 16.21 -11.39
CA ALA A 26 6.43 15.13 -11.93
C ALA A 26 5.92 13.72 -11.56
N ILE A 27 5.34 13.57 -10.36
CA ILE A 27 4.76 12.28 -9.93
C ILE A 27 3.43 12.05 -10.65
N GLN A 28 2.60 13.09 -10.78
CA GLN A 28 1.34 13.00 -11.52
C GLN A 28 1.60 12.63 -12.99
N GLU A 29 2.56 13.28 -13.66
CA GLU A 29 2.98 12.97 -15.04
C GLU A 29 3.50 11.53 -15.17
N TYR A 30 4.25 11.06 -14.19
CA TYR A 30 4.70 9.68 -14.14
C TYR A 30 3.52 8.69 -14.06
N ILE A 31 2.54 8.93 -13.18
CA ILE A 31 1.34 8.10 -13.08
C ILE A 31 0.54 8.15 -14.39
N GLN A 32 0.37 9.32 -15.02
CA GLN A 32 -0.28 9.42 -16.32
C GLN A 32 0.43 8.59 -17.39
N THR A 33 1.77 8.56 -17.36
CA THR A 33 2.55 7.70 -18.25
C THR A 33 2.28 6.22 -17.99
N LEU A 34 2.08 5.80 -16.73
CA LEU A 34 1.70 4.42 -16.39
C LEU A 34 0.28 4.06 -16.82
N LEU A 35 -0.67 4.99 -16.69
CA LEU A 35 -2.05 4.84 -17.12
C LEU A 35 -2.16 4.66 -18.64
N ALA A 36 -1.31 5.35 -19.41
CA ALA A 36 -1.30 5.29 -20.87
C ALA A 36 -0.62 4.02 -21.44
N LYS A 37 0.00 3.17 -20.62
CA LYS A 37 0.62 1.92 -21.07
C LYS A 37 -0.42 0.88 -21.50
N ASN A 38 0.00 -0.05 -22.35
CA ASN A 38 -0.77 -1.24 -22.71
C ASN A 38 0.10 -2.51 -22.56
N PRO A 39 -0.17 -3.40 -21.58
CA PRO A 39 -1.20 -3.26 -20.54
C PRO A 39 -0.92 -2.09 -19.59
N GLN A 40 -1.99 -1.61 -18.94
CA GLN A 40 -1.94 -0.48 -18.01
C GLN A 40 -0.99 -0.80 -16.85
N GLY A 41 -0.12 0.15 -16.48
CA GLY A 41 0.90 -0.07 -15.46
C GLY A 41 0.39 0.13 -14.02
N ILE A 42 -0.69 0.89 -13.83
CA ILE A 42 -1.31 1.15 -12.53
C ILE A 42 -2.79 1.41 -12.71
N ILE A 43 -3.65 0.96 -11.80
CA ILE A 43 -5.08 1.22 -11.80
C ILE A 43 -5.40 2.33 -10.80
N ILE A 44 -6.30 3.25 -11.18
CA ILE A 44 -6.88 4.21 -10.23
C ILE A 44 -8.34 3.81 -9.99
N HIS A 45 -8.63 3.39 -8.77
CA HIS A 45 -9.98 3.11 -8.31
C HIS A 45 -10.69 4.39 -7.88
N ASN A 46 -12.01 4.43 -8.07
CA ASN A 46 -12.82 5.61 -7.79
C ASN A 46 -14.21 5.18 -7.26
N ASP A 47 -14.74 5.91 -6.28
CA ASP A 47 -16.06 5.66 -5.67
C ASP A 47 -17.24 5.71 -6.66
N SER A 48 -17.07 6.33 -7.82
CA SER A 48 -18.07 6.28 -8.92
C SER A 48 -18.25 4.87 -9.50
N ALA A 49 -17.28 3.98 -9.31
CA ALA A 49 -17.38 2.57 -9.70
C ALA A 49 -18.17 1.71 -8.68
N LEU A 50 -18.56 2.28 -7.54
CA LEU A 50 -19.38 1.60 -6.52
C LEU A 50 -20.87 1.71 -6.87
N THR A 51 -21.58 0.60 -6.73
CA THR A 51 -23.05 0.54 -6.68
C THR A 51 -23.58 1.28 -5.44
N GLU A 52 -24.89 1.56 -5.40
CA GLU A 52 -25.52 2.19 -4.23
C GLU A 52 -25.30 1.38 -2.94
N THR A 53 -25.45 0.05 -3.02
CA THR A 53 -25.20 -0.85 -1.88
C THR A 53 -23.73 -0.80 -1.46
N GLU A 54 -22.80 -0.84 -2.40
CA GLU A 54 -21.37 -0.76 -2.11
C GLU A 54 -21.00 0.59 -1.46
N LYS A 55 -21.61 1.70 -1.89
CA LYS A 55 -21.40 3.01 -1.25
C LYS A 55 -21.85 3.01 0.21
N VAL A 56 -23.03 2.47 0.51
CA VAL A 56 -23.52 2.37 1.90
C VAL A 56 -22.58 1.51 2.75
N LEU A 57 -22.08 0.40 2.21
CA LEU A 57 -21.10 -0.45 2.91
C LEU A 57 -19.77 0.28 3.13
N ARG A 58 -19.29 1.00 2.12
CA ARG A 58 -18.05 1.78 2.15
C ARG A 58 -18.16 2.85 3.24
N ASP A 59 -19.23 3.63 3.23
CA ASP A 59 -19.47 4.70 4.21
C ASP A 59 -19.57 4.11 5.63
N SER A 60 -20.21 2.93 5.79
CA SER A 60 -20.24 2.23 7.07
C SER A 60 -18.86 1.78 7.56
N ILE A 61 -17.95 1.40 6.66
CA ILE A 61 -16.58 1.00 7.01
C ILE A 61 -15.75 2.24 7.37
N GLU A 62 -15.91 3.35 6.63
CA GLU A 62 -15.27 4.63 7.02
C GLU A 62 -15.67 5.05 8.44
N ILE A 63 -16.97 4.93 8.80
CA ILE A 63 -17.46 5.23 10.16
C ILE A 63 -16.80 4.34 11.23
N LYS A 64 -16.43 3.11 10.89
CA LYS A 64 -15.77 2.19 11.82
C LYS A 64 -14.27 2.46 11.96
N ILE A 65 -13.63 2.88 10.87
CA ILE A 65 -12.19 3.13 10.81
C ILE A 65 -11.83 4.50 11.39
N TYR A 66 -12.63 5.54 11.10
CA TYR A 66 -12.23 6.92 11.40
C TYR A 66 -11.84 7.20 12.87
N PRO A 67 -12.43 6.56 13.92
CA PRO A 67 -12.03 6.80 15.31
C PRO A 67 -10.57 6.44 15.62
N HIS A 68 -9.94 5.67 14.74
CA HIS A 68 -8.54 5.25 14.80
C HIS A 68 -7.65 6.01 13.82
N THR A 69 -8.13 7.11 13.24
CA THR A 69 -7.42 7.94 12.25
C THR A 69 -7.61 9.41 12.56
N ASN A 70 -6.92 10.29 11.84
CA ASN A 70 -7.16 11.74 11.87
C ASN A 70 -8.19 12.19 10.82
N TYR A 71 -8.77 11.27 10.06
CA TYR A 71 -9.83 11.57 9.10
C TYR A 71 -11.18 11.72 9.80
N GLU A 72 -11.97 12.72 9.40
CA GLU A 72 -13.33 12.98 9.84
C GLU A 72 -14.30 12.92 8.63
N PRO A 73 -15.09 11.83 8.49
CA PRO A 73 -15.94 11.64 7.31
C PRO A 73 -16.99 12.74 7.07
N VAL A 74 -17.43 13.43 8.13
CA VAL A 74 -18.47 14.47 8.06
C VAL A 74 -17.96 15.73 7.38
N ILE A 75 -16.70 16.09 7.59
CA ILE A 75 -16.09 17.32 7.04
C ILE A 75 -15.13 17.03 5.89
N ASP A 76 -14.81 15.76 5.63
CA ASP A 76 -13.90 15.29 4.59
C ASP A 76 -12.54 16.04 4.60
N ASN A 77 -11.92 16.12 5.79
CA ASN A 77 -10.59 16.71 5.93
C ASN A 77 -9.53 15.87 5.20
N LYS A 78 -8.35 16.44 4.99
CA LYS A 78 -7.29 15.79 4.20
C LYS A 78 -6.49 14.76 4.98
N ASP A 79 -6.44 14.85 6.30
CA ASP A 79 -5.59 13.99 7.12
C ASP A 79 -6.10 12.54 7.04
N ASP A 80 -5.20 11.60 6.76
CA ASP A 80 -5.45 10.16 6.56
C ASP A 80 -6.55 9.81 5.54
N ARG A 81 -7.04 10.77 4.77
CA ARG A 81 -8.15 10.58 3.83
C ARG A 81 -7.82 9.57 2.75
N GLY A 82 -6.63 9.67 2.14
CA GLY A 82 -6.16 8.70 1.15
C GLY A 82 -6.17 7.26 1.70
N GLU A 83 -5.76 7.07 2.95
CA GLU A 83 -5.76 5.78 3.64
C GLU A 83 -7.18 5.27 3.90
N VAL A 84 -8.03 6.06 4.55
CA VAL A 84 -9.41 5.66 4.89
C VAL A 84 -10.24 5.37 3.64
N LYS A 85 -10.14 6.21 2.61
CA LYS A 85 -10.85 6.00 1.34
C LYS A 85 -10.35 4.72 0.66
N SER A 86 -9.04 4.45 0.69
CA SER A 86 -8.49 3.24 0.08
C SER A 86 -8.88 1.96 0.84
N LEU A 87 -8.81 1.97 2.17
CA LEU A 87 -9.16 0.82 3.01
C LEU A 87 -10.67 0.50 2.98
N SER A 88 -11.53 1.51 3.00
CA SER A 88 -12.97 1.28 2.87
C SER A 88 -13.34 0.76 1.48
N PHE A 89 -12.73 1.30 0.42
CA PHE A 89 -12.94 0.83 -0.95
C PHE A 89 -12.46 -0.62 -1.13
N ILE A 90 -11.24 -0.94 -0.68
CA ILE A 90 -10.61 -2.25 -0.89
C ILE A 90 -11.46 -3.37 -0.27
N ALA A 91 -11.98 -3.14 0.94
CA ALA A 91 -12.83 -4.09 1.66
C ALA A 91 -14.17 -4.33 0.93
N VAL A 92 -14.82 -3.27 0.45
CA VAL A 92 -16.11 -3.39 -0.27
C VAL A 92 -15.97 -4.09 -1.61
N LYS A 93 -14.90 -3.82 -2.36
CA LYS A 93 -14.64 -4.51 -3.62
C LYS A 93 -14.12 -5.94 -3.43
N GLY A 94 -13.83 -6.36 -2.20
CA GLY A 94 -13.28 -7.68 -1.90
C GLY A 94 -11.87 -7.88 -2.48
N LEU A 95 -11.08 -6.81 -2.58
CA LEU A 95 -9.68 -6.93 -2.97
C LEU A 95 -8.86 -7.28 -1.71
N LEU A 96 -7.90 -8.19 -1.85
CA LEU A 96 -7.36 -8.93 -0.71
C LEU A 96 -6.16 -8.29 -0.04
N TYR A 97 -5.37 -7.49 -0.76
CA TYR A 97 -4.04 -7.09 -0.29
C TYR A 97 -3.86 -5.58 -0.30
N PHE A 98 -3.49 -5.02 0.85
CA PHE A 98 -3.19 -3.60 1.02
C PHE A 98 -1.73 -3.43 1.44
N ALA A 99 -0.93 -2.78 0.60
CA ALA A 99 0.49 -2.57 0.89
C ALA A 99 0.70 -1.24 1.61
N ALA A 100 1.33 -1.27 2.78
CA ALA A 100 1.58 -0.08 3.58
C ALA A 100 2.92 -0.14 4.32
N HIS A 101 3.51 1.04 4.53
CA HIS A 101 4.57 1.24 5.51
C HIS A 101 4.02 1.90 6.79
N ASP A 102 2.84 2.52 6.69
CA ASP A 102 2.23 3.21 7.81
C ASP A 102 1.67 2.23 8.84
N ASN A 103 2.15 2.33 10.08
CA ASN A 103 1.79 1.42 11.15
C ASN A 103 0.30 1.57 11.57
N ASN A 104 -0.31 2.74 11.40
CA ASN A 104 -1.73 2.91 11.69
C ASN A 104 -2.57 2.13 10.67
N ALA A 105 -2.29 2.30 9.38
CA ALA A 105 -2.94 1.55 8.30
C ALA A 105 -2.85 0.04 8.50
N ILE A 106 -1.66 -0.44 8.89
CA ILE A 106 -1.41 -1.85 9.19
C ILE A 106 -2.26 -2.31 10.37
N GLN A 107 -2.31 -1.56 11.46
CA GLN A 107 -3.09 -1.94 12.64
C GLN A 107 -4.60 -1.95 12.39
N LEU A 108 -5.11 -1.04 11.57
CA LEU A 108 -6.53 -1.06 11.15
C LEU A 108 -6.93 -2.38 10.52
N ILE A 109 -6.01 -3.01 9.77
CA ILE A 109 -6.21 -4.31 9.12
C ILE A 109 -5.93 -5.45 10.10
N GLU A 110 -4.77 -5.48 10.74
CA GLU A 110 -4.35 -6.61 11.58
C GLU A 110 -5.21 -6.77 12.85
N LYS A 111 -5.80 -5.67 13.34
CA LYS A 111 -6.71 -5.66 14.49
C LYS A 111 -8.16 -5.50 14.08
N ALA A 112 -8.52 -5.84 12.84
CA ALA A 112 -9.86 -5.61 12.30
C ALA A 112 -10.97 -6.19 13.18
N GLU A 113 -10.77 -7.40 13.73
CA GLU A 113 -11.73 -8.04 14.64
C GLU A 113 -11.79 -7.31 15.99
N GLU A 114 -10.63 -6.99 16.59
CA GLU A 114 -10.53 -6.32 17.89
C GLU A 114 -11.17 -4.93 17.87
N TRP A 115 -10.95 -4.18 16.79
CA TRP A 115 -11.41 -2.80 16.62
C TRP A 115 -12.72 -2.71 15.84
N ALA A 116 -13.27 -3.84 15.38
CA ALA A 116 -14.45 -3.92 14.54
C ALA A 116 -14.40 -3.00 13.31
N THR A 117 -13.23 -2.88 12.66
CA THR A 117 -13.01 -1.96 11.52
C THR A 117 -13.77 -2.38 10.26
N GLY A 118 -14.13 -3.66 10.15
CA GLY A 118 -14.75 -4.22 8.95
C GLY A 118 -13.76 -4.54 7.83
N LEU A 119 -12.46 -4.60 8.15
CA LEU A 119 -11.38 -4.95 7.23
C LEU A 119 -10.96 -6.43 7.32
N ASP A 120 -11.83 -7.30 7.86
CA ASP A 120 -11.50 -8.69 8.24
C ASP A 120 -11.00 -9.57 7.08
N ASN A 121 -11.35 -9.21 5.84
CA ASN A 121 -10.94 -9.93 4.62
C ASN A 121 -9.79 -9.26 3.87
N VAL A 122 -9.20 -8.21 4.44
CA VAL A 122 -8.06 -7.50 3.87
C VAL A 122 -6.80 -7.97 4.60
N HIS A 123 -5.72 -8.16 3.86
CA HIS A 123 -4.41 -8.52 4.38
C HIS A 123 -3.43 -7.39 4.14
N ALA A 124 -2.78 -6.95 5.21
CA ALA A 124 -1.69 -5.99 5.12
C ALA A 124 -0.45 -6.69 4.52
N ILE A 125 0.20 -6.02 3.57
CA ILE A 125 1.53 -6.37 3.10
C ILE A 125 2.48 -5.26 3.54
N GLN A 126 3.50 -5.62 4.29
CA GLN A 126 4.51 -4.65 4.73
C GLN A 126 5.37 -4.25 3.53
N MET A 127 5.68 -2.95 3.38
CA MET A 127 6.47 -2.50 2.22
C MET A 127 7.85 -3.16 2.14
N TYR A 128 8.46 -3.57 3.26
CA TYR A 128 9.72 -4.31 3.24
C TYR A 128 9.58 -5.71 2.62
N GLU A 129 8.42 -6.37 2.75
CA GLU A 129 8.15 -7.67 2.11
C GLU A 129 8.11 -7.52 0.59
N LEU A 130 7.48 -6.44 0.09
CA LEU A 130 7.48 -6.13 -1.34
C LEU A 130 8.88 -5.83 -1.86
N ILE A 131 9.66 -5.04 -1.12
CA ILE A 131 11.06 -4.74 -1.49
C ILE A 131 11.88 -6.04 -1.58
N TYR A 132 11.74 -6.92 -0.58
CA TYR A 132 12.42 -8.21 -0.56
C TYR A 132 12.00 -9.10 -1.74
N TYR A 133 10.69 -9.22 -1.99
CA TYR A 133 10.15 -10.01 -3.09
C TYR A 133 10.70 -9.54 -4.45
N LEU A 134 10.65 -8.24 -4.72
CA LEU A 134 11.18 -7.66 -5.96
C LEU A 134 12.70 -7.87 -6.11
N TYR A 135 13.42 -7.84 -4.99
CA TYR A 135 14.87 -8.06 -4.97
C TYR A 135 15.23 -9.52 -5.29
N VAL A 136 14.58 -10.48 -4.63
CA VAL A 136 14.93 -11.91 -4.76
C VAL A 136 14.44 -12.52 -6.06
N LYS A 137 13.31 -12.05 -6.61
CA LYS A 137 12.80 -12.47 -7.91
C LYS A 137 13.49 -11.76 -9.10
N GLU A 138 14.47 -10.90 -8.82
CA GLU A 138 15.24 -10.13 -9.80
C GLU A 138 14.35 -9.33 -10.78
N VAL A 139 13.22 -8.83 -10.29
CA VAL A 139 12.29 -8.02 -11.10
C VAL A 139 12.60 -6.53 -10.97
N GLY A 140 13.02 -6.08 -9.78
CA GLY A 140 13.39 -4.68 -9.55
C GLY A 140 14.88 -4.41 -9.67
N ASP A 141 15.23 -3.13 -9.90
CA ASP A 141 16.62 -2.68 -9.84
C ASP A 141 17.15 -2.79 -8.40
N LYS A 142 18.15 -3.66 -8.21
CA LYS A 142 18.69 -4.00 -6.88
C LYS A 142 19.21 -2.77 -6.12
N ASN A 143 19.80 -1.81 -6.83
CA ASN A 143 20.32 -0.58 -6.20
C ASN A 143 19.18 0.33 -5.75
N SER A 144 18.18 0.54 -6.61
CA SER A 144 16.99 1.35 -6.32
C SER A 144 16.19 0.76 -5.17
N LEU A 145 16.01 -0.56 -5.12
CA LEU A 145 15.35 -1.26 -4.00
C LEU A 145 16.11 -1.08 -2.68
N ARG A 146 17.44 -1.14 -2.70
CA ARG A 146 18.26 -0.85 -1.52
C ARG A 146 18.11 0.61 -1.05
N PHE A 147 18.06 1.56 -1.97
CA PHE A 147 17.82 2.96 -1.64
C PHE A 147 16.41 3.18 -1.07
N LEU A 148 15.40 2.53 -1.65
CA LEU A 148 14.02 2.58 -1.17
C LEU A 148 13.90 2.03 0.26
N TYR A 149 14.50 0.86 0.54
CA TYR A 149 14.56 0.31 1.89
C TYR A 149 15.23 1.29 2.86
N LYS A 150 16.38 1.84 2.47
CA LYS A 150 17.10 2.80 3.33
C LYS A 150 16.24 4.03 3.63
N TYR A 151 15.53 4.53 2.62
CA TYR A 151 14.67 5.70 2.77
C TYR A 151 13.49 5.43 3.72
N GLN A 152 12.83 4.28 3.60
CA GLN A 152 11.66 3.94 4.42
C GLN A 152 12.03 3.43 5.83
N TYR A 153 13.14 2.71 5.98
CA TYR A 153 13.41 1.93 7.20
C TYR A 153 14.75 2.21 7.87
N HIS A 154 15.64 3.03 7.29
CA HIS A 154 17.02 3.12 7.77
C HIS A 154 17.65 4.52 7.58
N LEU A 155 16.83 5.57 7.67
CA LEU A 155 17.25 6.95 7.47
C LEU A 155 17.58 7.62 8.80
N THR A 156 16.70 7.49 9.79
CA THR A 156 16.84 8.16 11.10
C THR A 156 17.75 7.39 12.07
N PRO A 157 18.33 8.04 13.10
CA PRO A 157 19.13 7.34 14.12
C PRO A 157 18.35 6.23 14.84
N ARG A 158 17.06 6.47 15.11
CA ARG A 158 16.17 5.48 15.74
C ARG A 158 15.96 4.27 14.85
N GLU A 159 15.66 4.48 13.58
CA GLU A 159 15.57 3.40 12.59
C GLU A 159 16.87 2.62 12.48
N LYS A 160 18.02 3.30 12.47
CA LYS A 160 19.33 2.64 12.38
C LYS A 160 19.64 1.77 13.58
N SER A 161 19.11 2.09 14.77
CA SER A 161 19.31 1.29 15.97
C SER A 161 18.28 0.16 16.12
N THR A 162 17.17 0.19 15.37
CA THR A 162 16.05 -0.77 15.52
C THR A 162 15.93 -1.71 14.32
N ASN A 163 16.13 -1.20 13.11
CA ASN A 163 15.97 -1.94 11.87
C ASN A 163 17.32 -2.44 11.35
N PRO A 164 17.37 -3.65 10.77
CA PRO A 164 18.60 -4.22 10.25
C PRO A 164 19.16 -3.39 9.08
N GLU A 165 20.48 -3.34 8.98
CA GLU A 165 21.13 -2.86 7.75
C GLU A 165 20.83 -3.80 6.58
N TRP A 166 20.96 -3.32 5.35
CA TRP A 166 20.56 -4.03 4.12
C TRP A 166 21.03 -5.50 4.05
N GLY A 167 22.29 -5.79 4.37
CA GLY A 167 22.81 -7.17 4.32
C GLY A 167 22.12 -8.10 5.33
N LYS A 168 21.92 -7.62 6.56
CA LYS A 168 21.20 -8.37 7.60
C LYS A 168 19.72 -8.50 7.28
N PHE A 169 19.11 -7.44 6.74
CA PHE A 169 17.73 -7.46 6.26
C PHE A 169 17.52 -8.59 5.24
N ILE A 170 18.35 -8.65 4.20
CA ILE A 170 18.26 -9.73 3.19
C ILE A 170 18.48 -11.11 3.82
N SER A 171 19.46 -11.25 4.71
CA SER A 171 19.73 -12.51 5.39
C SER A 171 18.51 -12.99 6.20
N HIS A 172 17.95 -12.12 7.04
CA HIS A 172 16.79 -12.48 7.87
C HIS A 172 15.56 -12.81 7.02
N MET A 173 15.32 -12.06 5.94
CA MET A 173 14.20 -12.34 5.04
C MET A 173 14.38 -13.66 4.28
N ASN A 174 15.61 -14.02 3.90
CA ASN A 174 15.89 -15.34 3.35
C ASN A 174 15.57 -16.44 4.37
N ASP A 175 16.01 -16.30 5.62
CA ASP A 175 15.74 -17.28 6.66
C ASP A 175 14.23 -17.50 6.89
N LEU A 176 13.42 -16.44 6.75
CA LEU A 176 11.96 -16.48 6.91
C LEU A 176 11.22 -17.03 5.68
N TYR A 177 11.60 -16.58 4.48
CA TYR A 177 10.78 -16.76 3.27
C TYR A 177 11.36 -17.73 2.25
N GLN A 178 12.62 -18.18 2.38
CA GLN A 178 13.28 -18.99 1.35
C GLN A 178 12.50 -20.25 1.00
N ALA A 179 11.83 -20.88 1.96
CA ALA A 179 11.00 -22.06 1.73
C ALA A 179 9.74 -21.82 0.88
N TYR A 180 9.34 -20.56 0.67
CA TYR A 180 8.14 -20.16 -0.07
C TYR A 180 8.46 -19.53 -1.44
N LEU A 181 9.75 -19.48 -1.82
CA LEU A 181 10.21 -18.84 -3.05
C LEU A 181 10.37 -19.81 -4.23
N ASP A 182 10.16 -21.10 -4.02
CA ASP A 182 10.21 -22.15 -5.03
C ASP A 182 8.92 -22.20 -5.89
#